data_AF-A0AAV9XPM4-F1
#
_entry.id   AF-A0AAV9XPM4-F1
#
_cell.length_a   1.000
_cell.length_b   1.000
_cell.length_c   1.000
_cell.angle_alpha   90.00
_cell.angle_beta   90.00
_cell.angle_gamma   90.00
#
_symmetry.space_group_name_H-M   'P 1'
#
loop_
_entity.id
_entity.type
_entity.pdbx_description
1 polymer ?
#
loop_
_entity_poly.entity_id
_entity_poly.type
_entity_poly.pdbx_seq_one_letter_code
_entity_poly.pdbx_strand_id
1 'polypeptide(L)'
;MHFFKTTLVTVLGLLSVPVLSQASQVITNLQILTAKSQALQEPANNITAINGPLITVGDGPYPRIIVGFQDIIQTAKADVETQQNPPPVFNDADSDSILEAFSEFVTVHSALLNILIEKAGLFKIVPDIGGPVVGVLRSLGDALDTVVLVLDPSVPSRSADLATLAASLDSTIKGAISSYEGLIEPLERRHVKDFYV
;
A
#
# COMPACT_ATOMS: atom_id res chain seq x y z
N MET A 1 8.12 -30.83 -56.69
CA MET A 1 6.73 -31.15 -56.30
C MET A 1 6.75 -31.57 -54.84
N HIS A 2 6.37 -30.63 -53.95
CA HIS A 2 5.33 -30.82 -52.92
C HIS A 2 5.74 -31.73 -51.76
N PHE A 3 6.22 -31.14 -50.65
CA PHE A 3 5.44 -30.71 -49.48
C PHE A 3 4.86 -31.88 -48.68
N PHE A 4 5.39 -32.11 -47.47
CA PHE A 4 4.55 -32.21 -46.28
C PHE A 4 5.39 -31.92 -45.03
N LYS A 5 5.14 -30.76 -44.41
CA LYS A 5 5.61 -30.39 -43.08
C LYS A 5 4.66 -31.03 -42.07
N THR A 6 5.17 -31.85 -41.16
CA THR A 6 4.38 -32.33 -40.01
C THR A 6 4.76 -31.46 -38.83
N THR A 7 3.95 -30.44 -38.56
CA THR A 7 4.08 -29.58 -37.38
C THR A 7 3.63 -30.39 -36.17
N LEU A 8 4.55 -30.60 -35.22
CA LEU A 8 4.23 -31.15 -33.90
C LEU A 8 3.47 -30.07 -33.12
N VAL A 9 2.16 -30.25 -32.92
CA VAL A 9 1.38 -29.42 -32.00
C VAL A 9 1.61 -29.95 -30.60
N THR A 10 2.51 -29.31 -29.84
CA THR A 10 2.57 -29.47 -28.38
C THR A 10 1.36 -28.79 -27.78
N VAL A 11 0.37 -29.58 -27.36
CA VAL A 11 -0.68 -29.12 -26.44
C VAL A 11 0.00 -28.83 -25.10
N LEU A 12 0.16 -27.55 -24.79
CA LEU A 12 0.50 -27.09 -23.44
C LEU A 12 -0.72 -27.41 -22.56
N GLY A 13 -0.64 -28.48 -21.78
CA GLY A 13 -1.60 -28.75 -20.72
C GLY A 13 -1.47 -27.66 -19.66
N LEU A 14 -2.35 -26.66 -19.69
CA LEU A 14 -2.55 -25.75 -18.59
C LEU A 14 -2.99 -26.58 -17.38
N LEU A 15 -2.12 -26.73 -16.39
CA LEU A 15 -2.53 -27.20 -15.08
C LEU A 15 -3.52 -26.16 -14.54
N SER A 16 -4.82 -26.45 -14.66
CA SER A 16 -5.89 -25.63 -14.12
C SER A 16 -5.83 -25.71 -12.60
N VAL A 17 -5.04 -24.83 -11.98
CA VAL A 17 -5.25 -24.51 -10.57
C VAL A 17 -6.70 -24.02 -10.47
N PRO A 18 -7.55 -24.62 -9.64
CA PRO A 18 -8.95 -24.24 -9.57
C PRO A 18 -9.05 -22.74 -9.23
N VAL A 19 -9.81 -21.97 -10.02
CA VAL A 19 -9.97 -20.51 -9.83
C VAL A 19 -10.41 -20.15 -8.40
N LEU A 20 -11.19 -21.03 -7.76
CA LEU A 20 -11.59 -20.92 -6.35
C LEU A 20 -10.41 -20.86 -5.36
N SER A 21 -9.32 -21.58 -5.61
CA SER A 21 -8.12 -21.50 -4.75
C SER A 21 -7.34 -20.20 -4.97
N GLN A 22 -7.55 -19.52 -6.11
CA GLN A 22 -6.89 -18.24 -6.39
C GLN A 22 -7.65 -17.07 -5.74
N ALA A 23 -8.98 -17.06 -5.80
CA ALA A 23 -9.79 -16.02 -5.13
C ALA A 23 -9.56 -16.02 -3.61
N SER A 24 -9.57 -17.21 -2.99
CA SER A 24 -9.28 -17.38 -1.56
C SER A 24 -7.86 -16.95 -1.18
N GLN A 25 -6.86 -17.16 -2.06
CA GLN A 25 -5.51 -16.65 -1.84
C GLN A 25 -5.46 -15.13 -1.86
N VAL A 26 -6.11 -14.48 -2.82
CA VAL A 26 -6.20 -13.00 -2.90
C VAL A 26 -6.85 -12.44 -1.63
N ILE A 27 -7.97 -13.01 -1.19
CA ILE A 27 -8.66 -12.61 0.05
C ILE A 27 -7.72 -12.77 1.26
N THR A 28 -7.04 -13.92 1.38
CA THR A 28 -6.11 -14.19 2.48
C THR A 28 -4.97 -13.18 2.51
N ASN A 29 -4.42 -12.84 1.35
CA ASN A 29 -3.36 -11.86 1.20
C ASN A 29 -3.80 -10.46 1.66
N LEU A 30 -4.99 -10.02 1.25
CA LEU A 30 -5.60 -8.76 1.70
C LEU A 30 -5.84 -8.75 3.22
N GLN A 31 -6.27 -9.87 3.80
CA GLN A 31 -6.41 -10.02 5.25
C GLN A 31 -5.07 -9.97 5.99
N ILE A 32 -3.99 -10.51 5.40
CA ILE A 32 -2.63 -10.39 5.94
C ILE A 32 -2.18 -8.93 5.94
N LEU A 33 -2.40 -8.21 4.83
CA LEU A 33 -2.08 -6.78 4.74
C LEU A 33 -2.88 -5.97 5.77
N THR A 34 -4.15 -6.32 5.96
CA THR A 34 -5.03 -5.73 7.00
C THR A 34 -4.45 -5.95 8.40
N ALA A 35 -4.10 -7.20 8.73
CA ALA A 35 -3.53 -7.54 10.03
C ALA A 35 -2.19 -6.83 10.30
N LYS A 36 -1.30 -6.76 9.30
CA LYS A 36 -0.04 -6.01 9.40
C LYS A 36 -0.31 -4.52 9.66
N SER A 37 -1.28 -3.93 8.95
CA SER A 37 -1.69 -2.53 9.13
C SER A 37 -2.24 -2.28 10.54
N GLN A 38 -3.10 -3.16 11.03
CA GLN A 38 -3.67 -3.10 12.37
C GLN A 38 -2.57 -3.16 13.45
N ALA A 39 -1.56 -4.03 13.26
CA ALA A 39 -0.45 -4.19 14.20
C ALA A 39 0.43 -2.94 14.34
N LEU A 40 0.43 -2.04 13.35
CA LEU A 40 1.17 -0.77 13.38
C LEU A 40 0.40 0.38 14.04
N GLN A 41 -0.89 0.22 14.29
CA GLN A 41 -1.67 1.27 14.96
C GLN A 41 -1.21 1.51 16.39
N GLU A 42 -0.81 0.47 17.12
CA GLU A 42 -0.29 0.59 18.50
C GLU A 42 1.00 1.43 18.57
N PRO A 43 2.08 1.11 17.83
CA PRO A 43 3.28 1.94 17.86
C PRO A 43 3.03 3.34 17.30
N ALA A 44 2.15 3.52 16.31
CA ALA A 44 1.76 4.84 15.81
C ALA A 44 1.05 5.68 16.89
N ASN A 45 0.14 5.08 17.67
CA ASN A 45 -0.53 5.76 18.77
C ASN A 45 0.42 6.19 19.88
N ASN A 46 1.51 5.44 20.08
CA ASN A 46 2.55 5.77 21.06
C ASN A 46 3.51 6.87 20.63
N ILE A 47 3.36 7.44 19.42
CA ILE A 47 4.10 8.63 19.05
C ILE A 47 3.71 9.80 19.95
N THR A 48 4.71 10.45 20.50
CA THR A 48 4.63 11.66 21.33
C THR A 48 5.65 12.69 20.87
N ALA A 49 5.52 13.92 21.33
CA ALA A 49 6.50 14.98 21.10
C ALA A 49 7.89 14.66 21.69
N ILE A 50 7.98 13.75 22.66
CA ILE A 50 9.22 13.39 23.36
C ILE A 50 9.95 12.25 22.63
N ASN A 51 9.23 11.18 22.26
CA ASN A 51 9.84 9.99 21.66
C ASN A 51 9.91 10.04 20.13
N GLY A 52 9.10 10.86 19.45
CA GLY A 52 9.12 10.99 18.00
C GLY A 52 10.47 11.45 17.43
N PRO A 53 11.15 12.46 18.02
CA PRO A 53 12.44 12.93 17.55
C PRO A 53 13.58 11.91 17.66
N LEU A 54 13.40 10.85 18.46
CA LEU A 54 14.38 9.80 18.64
C LEU A 54 14.63 8.96 17.37
N ILE A 55 13.78 9.11 16.34
CA ILE A 55 14.00 8.53 15.01
C ILE A 55 15.39 8.88 14.44
N THR A 56 15.91 10.07 14.76
CA THR A 56 17.22 10.57 14.31
C THR A 56 18.40 9.72 14.79
N VAL A 57 18.21 8.99 15.90
CA VAL A 57 19.19 8.05 16.47
C VAL A 57 18.72 6.60 16.35
N GLY A 58 17.67 6.34 15.58
CA GLY A 58 17.12 5.00 15.37
C GLY A 58 16.30 4.44 16.54
N ASP A 59 15.81 5.30 17.43
CA ASP A 59 14.99 4.91 18.59
C ASP A 59 13.56 5.49 18.49
N GLY A 60 12.71 5.16 19.45
CA GLY A 60 11.31 5.55 19.47
C GLY A 60 10.41 4.67 18.60
N PRO A 61 9.16 5.09 18.35
CA PRO A 61 8.17 4.29 17.65
C PRO A 61 8.36 4.23 16.12
N TYR A 62 8.98 5.25 15.51
CA TYR A 62 9.10 5.36 14.06
C TYR A 62 9.88 4.23 13.38
N PRO A 63 11.03 3.75 13.89
CA PRO A 63 11.73 2.62 13.29
C PRO A 63 10.83 1.39 13.10
N ARG A 64 10.02 1.04 14.09
CA ARG A 64 9.06 -0.08 14.00
C ARG A 64 7.98 0.16 12.96
N ILE A 65 7.48 1.40 12.85
CA ILE A 65 6.48 1.79 11.86
C ILE A 65 7.04 1.71 10.44
N ILE A 66 8.26 2.22 10.23
CA ILE A 66 8.94 2.19 8.93
C ILE A 66 9.18 0.75 8.48
N VAL A 67 9.74 -0.09 9.37
CA VAL A 67 9.94 -1.52 9.07
C VAL A 67 8.61 -2.21 8.79
N GLY A 68 7.57 -1.88 9.56
CA GLY A 68 6.22 -2.40 9.33
C GLY A 68 5.66 -2.05 7.96
N PHE A 69 5.79 -0.79 7.51
CA PHE A 69 5.38 -0.40 6.17
C PHE A 69 6.21 -1.10 5.09
N GLN A 70 7.53 -1.25 5.30
CA GLN A 70 8.39 -2.01 4.37
C GLN A 70 7.93 -3.47 4.25
N ASP A 71 7.48 -4.09 5.34
CA ASP A 71 6.94 -5.45 5.35
C ASP A 71 5.58 -5.53 4.62
N ILE A 72 4.68 -4.55 4.83
CA ILE A 72 3.43 -4.42 4.06
C ILE A 72 3.72 -4.30 2.56
N ILE A 73 4.64 -3.42 2.18
CA ILE A 73 5.05 -3.20 0.79
C ILE A 73 5.61 -4.47 0.16
N GLN A 74 6.50 -5.17 0.88
CA GLN A 74 7.09 -6.42 0.37
C GLN A 74 6.05 -7.53 0.24
N THR A 75 5.12 -7.65 1.19
CA THR A 75 4.03 -8.61 1.14
C THR A 75 3.15 -8.35 -0.10
N ALA A 76 2.72 -7.10 -0.29
CA ALA A 76 1.90 -6.71 -1.44
C ALA A 76 2.61 -6.97 -2.78
N LYS A 77 3.92 -6.71 -2.87
CA LYS A 77 4.71 -6.99 -4.08
C LYS A 77 4.86 -8.48 -4.34
N ALA A 78 5.16 -9.28 -3.31
CA ALA A 78 5.27 -10.72 -3.44
C ALA A 78 3.95 -11.34 -3.92
N ASP A 79 2.82 -10.85 -3.41
CA ASP A 79 1.49 -11.30 -3.83
C ASP A 79 1.26 -11.05 -5.33
N VAL A 80 1.65 -9.88 -5.82
CA VAL A 80 1.60 -9.54 -7.25
C VAL A 80 2.49 -10.46 -8.10
N GLU A 81 3.72 -10.73 -7.66
CA GLU A 81 4.66 -11.58 -8.40
C GLU A 81 4.19 -13.03 -8.56
N THR A 82 3.33 -13.50 -7.65
CA THR A 82 2.78 -14.87 -7.69
C THR A 82 1.53 -15.01 -8.56
N GLN A 83 1.00 -13.91 -9.12
CA GLN A 83 -0.21 -13.97 -9.93
C GLN A 83 0.00 -14.56 -11.32
N GLN A 84 -1.04 -15.20 -11.85
CA GLN A 84 -1.06 -15.73 -13.22
C GLN A 84 -1.05 -14.60 -14.26
N ASN A 85 -0.47 -14.88 -15.43
CA ASN A 85 -0.51 -13.98 -16.58
C ASN A 85 -1.01 -14.74 -17.83
N PRO A 86 -2.23 -14.48 -18.34
CA PRO A 86 -3.18 -13.45 -17.87
C PRO A 86 -3.78 -13.80 -16.50
N PRO A 87 -4.19 -12.78 -15.71
CA PRO A 87 -4.83 -13.02 -14.43
C PRO A 87 -6.19 -13.71 -14.61
N PRO A 88 -6.63 -14.53 -13.64
CA PRO A 88 -7.94 -15.16 -13.69
C PRO A 88 -9.05 -14.11 -13.59
N VAL A 89 -10.12 -14.29 -14.35
CA VAL A 89 -11.36 -13.51 -14.17
C VAL A 89 -12.25 -14.24 -13.19
N PHE A 90 -12.54 -13.61 -12.05
CA PHE A 90 -13.37 -14.18 -11.00
C PHE A 90 -14.87 -14.04 -11.32
N ASN A 91 -15.69 -14.93 -10.76
CA ASN A 91 -17.15 -14.78 -10.81
C ASN A 91 -17.60 -13.64 -9.86
N ASP A 92 -18.88 -13.26 -9.92
CA ASP A 92 -19.39 -12.14 -9.12
C ASP A 92 -19.27 -12.35 -7.62
N ALA A 93 -19.52 -13.57 -7.12
CA ALA A 93 -19.45 -13.86 -5.68
C ALA A 93 -18.02 -13.79 -5.13
N ASP A 94 -17.05 -14.31 -5.89
CA ASP A 94 -15.63 -14.21 -5.56
C ASP A 94 -15.15 -12.75 -5.67
N SER A 95 -15.62 -12.01 -6.70
CA SER A 95 -15.31 -10.58 -6.87
C SER A 95 -15.85 -9.73 -5.73
N ASP A 96 -17.06 -10.02 -5.25
CA ASP A 96 -17.66 -9.38 -4.07
C ASP A 96 -16.81 -9.62 -2.82
N SER A 97 -16.40 -10.88 -2.60
CA SER A 97 -15.60 -11.25 -1.43
C SER A 97 -14.19 -10.62 -1.45
N ILE A 98 -13.58 -10.53 -2.64
CA ILE A 98 -12.31 -9.84 -2.84
C ILE A 98 -12.47 -8.33 -2.58
N LEU A 99 -13.53 -7.71 -3.10
CA LEU A 99 -13.79 -6.30 -2.89
C LEU A 99 -14.03 -5.99 -1.40
N GLU A 100 -14.77 -6.85 -0.69
CA GLU A 100 -14.98 -6.74 0.76
C GLU A 100 -13.66 -6.77 1.53
N ALA A 101 -12.79 -7.76 1.23
CA ALA A 101 -11.47 -7.85 1.84
C ALA A 101 -10.57 -6.63 1.52
N PHE A 102 -10.65 -6.11 0.29
CA PHE A 102 -9.92 -4.90 -0.10
C PHE A 102 -10.45 -3.66 0.64
N SER A 103 -11.77 -3.56 0.81
CA SER A 103 -12.41 -2.48 1.57
C SER A 103 -12.01 -2.50 3.05
N GLU A 104 -11.94 -3.68 3.67
CA GLU A 104 -11.46 -3.84 5.04
C GLU A 104 -10.00 -3.39 5.17
N PHE A 105 -9.13 -3.83 4.25
CA PHE A 105 -7.74 -3.37 4.18
C PHE A 105 -7.66 -1.85 4.06
N VAL A 106 -8.37 -1.25 3.11
CA VAL A 106 -8.39 0.21 2.90
C VAL A 106 -8.84 0.94 4.16
N THR A 107 -9.86 0.44 4.84
CA THR A 107 -10.39 1.04 6.07
C THR A 107 -9.34 1.02 7.19
N VAL A 108 -8.75 -0.14 7.48
CA VAL A 108 -7.77 -0.30 8.56
C VAL A 108 -6.47 0.44 8.25
N HIS A 109 -6.02 0.41 7.00
CA HIS A 109 -4.80 1.10 6.58
C HIS A 109 -4.99 2.63 6.60
N SER A 110 -6.15 3.12 6.18
CA SER A 110 -6.47 4.55 6.29
C SER A 110 -6.52 5.01 7.75
N ALA A 111 -7.04 4.20 8.67
CA ALA A 111 -7.00 4.50 10.10
C ALA A 111 -5.57 4.65 10.63
N LEU A 112 -4.66 3.75 10.23
CA LEU A 112 -3.23 3.86 10.55
C LEU A 112 -2.62 5.16 10.02
N LEU A 113 -2.88 5.50 8.76
CA LEU A 113 -2.35 6.72 8.13
C LEU A 113 -2.91 7.99 8.78
N ASN A 114 -4.20 7.99 9.16
CA ASN A 114 -4.83 9.09 9.88
C ASN A 114 -4.19 9.30 11.26
N ILE A 115 -3.84 8.24 11.99
CA ILE A 115 -3.05 8.36 13.22
C ILE A 115 -1.73 9.07 12.91
N LEU A 116 -0.99 8.66 11.87
CA LEU A 116 0.28 9.30 11.52
C LEU A 116 0.11 10.78 11.14
N ILE A 117 -0.94 11.13 10.41
CA ILE A 117 -1.30 12.53 10.09
C ILE A 117 -1.49 13.34 11.38
N GLU A 118 -2.29 12.84 12.31
CA GLU A 118 -2.52 13.51 13.61
C GLU A 118 -1.22 13.66 14.40
N LYS A 119 -0.39 12.61 14.41
CA LYS A 119 0.89 12.60 15.14
C LYS A 119 1.93 13.53 14.51
N ALA A 120 1.94 13.71 13.20
CA ALA A 120 2.78 14.71 12.54
C ALA A 120 2.52 16.12 13.09
N GLY A 121 1.27 16.43 13.43
CA GLY A 121 0.87 17.71 14.05
C GLY A 121 1.48 18.00 15.42
N LEU A 122 2.05 17.00 16.11
CA LEU A 122 2.79 17.17 17.36
C LEU A 122 4.15 17.86 17.15
N PHE A 123 4.68 17.83 15.94
CA PHE A 123 6.01 18.32 15.62
C PHE A 123 5.92 19.63 14.86
N LYS A 124 6.32 20.73 15.50
CA LYS A 124 6.35 22.06 14.87
C LYS A 124 7.77 22.62 14.65
N ILE A 125 8.74 22.09 15.41
CA ILE A 125 10.05 22.73 15.65
C ILE A 125 11.23 21.75 15.39
N VAL A 126 10.99 20.46 15.16
CA VAL A 126 12.07 19.47 15.07
C VAL A 126 12.52 19.34 13.60
N PRO A 127 13.78 19.72 13.26
CA PRO A 127 14.28 19.56 11.90
C PRO A 127 14.51 18.07 11.57
N ASP A 128 14.13 17.69 10.36
CA ASP A 128 14.58 16.48 9.65
C ASP A 128 14.09 15.11 10.15
N ILE A 129 12.93 15.06 10.82
CA ILE A 129 12.28 13.77 11.18
C ILE A 129 11.36 13.23 10.09
N GLY A 130 11.01 14.06 9.09
CA GLY A 130 10.05 13.71 8.04
C GLY A 130 10.60 12.82 6.94
N GLY A 131 11.89 12.95 6.58
CA GLY A 131 12.48 12.32 5.41
C GLY A 131 12.28 10.79 5.34
N PRO A 132 12.67 10.02 6.38
CA PRO A 132 12.51 8.57 6.38
C PRO A 132 11.05 8.12 6.27
N VAL A 133 10.12 8.85 6.92
CA VAL A 133 8.69 8.53 6.90
C VAL A 133 8.09 8.82 5.52
N VAL A 134 8.43 9.97 4.92
CA VAL A 134 7.99 10.32 3.55
C VAL A 134 8.51 9.29 2.54
N GLY A 135 9.75 8.84 2.68
CA GLY A 135 10.33 7.83 1.79
C GLY A 135 9.51 6.55 1.77
N VAL A 136 9.17 6.00 2.94
CA VAL A 136 8.38 4.76 3.02
C VAL A 136 6.93 4.94 2.59
N LEU A 137 6.30 6.09 2.88
CA LEU A 137 4.93 6.39 2.46
C LEU A 137 4.79 6.52 0.93
N ARG A 138 5.81 7.05 0.24
CA ARG A 138 5.83 7.07 -1.23
C ARG A 138 5.89 5.65 -1.81
N SER A 139 6.79 4.82 -1.27
CA SER A 139 6.88 3.40 -1.70
C SER A 139 5.60 2.61 -1.41
N LEU A 140 4.84 3.00 -0.38
CA LEU A 140 3.52 2.44 -0.10
C LEU A 140 2.50 2.83 -1.17
N GLY A 141 2.49 4.08 -1.63
CA GLY A 141 1.66 4.52 -2.76
C GLY A 141 1.95 3.72 -4.03
N ASP A 142 3.22 3.56 -4.39
CA ASP A 142 3.62 2.75 -5.55
C ASP A 142 3.16 1.28 -5.44
N ALA A 143 3.19 0.73 -4.23
CA ALA A 143 2.72 -0.64 -3.98
C ALA A 143 1.20 -0.76 -4.14
N LEU A 144 0.42 0.24 -3.68
CA LEU A 144 -1.02 0.28 -3.88
C LEU A 144 -1.37 0.33 -5.36
N ASP A 145 -0.72 1.20 -6.14
CA ASP A 145 -0.93 1.30 -7.59
C ASP A 145 -0.67 -0.04 -8.29
N THR A 146 0.39 -0.75 -7.85
CA THR A 146 0.73 -2.08 -8.39
C THR A 146 -0.33 -3.12 -8.06
N VAL A 147 -0.82 -3.16 -6.82
CA VAL A 147 -1.89 -4.09 -6.40
C VAL A 147 -3.17 -3.85 -7.20
N VAL A 148 -3.57 -2.59 -7.35
CA VAL A 148 -4.80 -2.22 -8.07
C VAL A 148 -4.68 -2.57 -9.55
N LEU A 149 -3.55 -2.25 -10.18
CA LEU A 149 -3.28 -2.59 -11.58
C LEU A 149 -3.43 -4.09 -11.87
N VAL A 150 -3.07 -4.93 -10.90
CA VAL A 150 -3.08 -6.39 -11.01
C VAL A 150 -4.44 -6.97 -10.67
N LEU A 151 -5.13 -6.41 -9.67
CA LEU A 151 -6.42 -6.89 -9.21
C LEU A 151 -7.57 -6.50 -10.14
N ASP A 152 -7.55 -5.28 -10.68
CA ASP A 152 -8.60 -4.71 -11.54
C ASP A 152 -9.06 -5.64 -12.70
N PRO A 153 -8.16 -6.20 -13.54
CA PRO A 153 -8.57 -7.11 -14.61
C PRO A 153 -9.19 -8.42 -14.11
N SER A 154 -8.93 -8.80 -12.85
CA SER A 154 -9.46 -10.03 -12.26
C SER A 154 -10.90 -9.88 -11.76
N VAL A 155 -11.35 -8.65 -11.47
CA VAL A 155 -12.67 -8.34 -10.93
C VAL A 155 -13.43 -7.30 -11.78
N PRO A 156 -13.61 -7.54 -13.09
CA PRO A 156 -14.17 -6.53 -14.01
C PRO A 156 -15.57 -6.03 -13.60
N SER A 157 -16.39 -6.88 -12.97
CA SER A 157 -17.72 -6.48 -12.48
C SER A 157 -17.69 -5.57 -11.23
N ARG A 158 -16.52 -5.37 -10.63
CA ARG A 158 -16.26 -4.52 -9.44
C ARG A 158 -15.14 -3.50 -9.62
N SER A 159 -14.61 -3.37 -10.84
CA SER A 159 -13.52 -2.44 -11.18
C SER A 159 -13.77 -1.00 -10.70
N ALA A 160 -14.99 -0.48 -10.88
CA ALA A 160 -15.34 0.88 -10.47
C ALA A 160 -15.29 1.09 -8.94
N ASP A 161 -15.76 0.10 -8.17
CA ASP A 161 -15.75 0.14 -6.71
C ASP A 161 -14.32 -0.01 -6.18
N LEU A 162 -13.54 -0.92 -6.78
CA LEU A 162 -12.11 -1.10 -6.49
C LEU A 162 -11.34 0.21 -6.72
N ALA A 163 -11.55 0.86 -7.85
CA ALA A 163 -10.90 2.14 -8.18
C ALA A 163 -11.28 3.25 -7.19
N THR A 164 -12.54 3.27 -6.73
CA THR A 164 -13.01 4.25 -5.73
C THR A 164 -12.32 4.05 -4.39
N LEU A 165 -12.23 2.80 -3.92
CA LEU A 165 -11.53 2.46 -2.68
C LEU A 165 -10.03 2.78 -2.77
N ALA A 166 -9.40 2.44 -3.89
CA ALA A 166 -8.00 2.76 -4.15
C ALA A 166 -7.72 4.27 -4.12
N ALA A 167 -8.56 5.07 -4.79
CA ALA A 167 -8.45 6.52 -4.80
C ALA A 167 -8.60 7.14 -3.40
N SER A 168 -9.49 6.59 -2.57
CA SER A 168 -9.63 7.02 -1.17
C SER A 168 -8.37 6.75 -0.35
N LEU A 169 -7.77 5.58 -0.53
CA LEU A 169 -6.54 5.22 0.17
C LEU A 169 -5.35 6.06 -0.31
N ASP A 170 -5.19 6.24 -1.62
CA ASP A 170 -4.18 7.12 -2.22
C ASP A 170 -4.28 8.55 -1.68
N SER A 171 -5.49 9.09 -1.57
CA SER A 171 -5.71 10.41 -0.97
C SER A 171 -5.20 10.48 0.47
N THR A 172 -5.42 9.43 1.26
CA THR A 172 -4.95 9.36 2.66
C THR A 172 -3.43 9.21 2.73
N ILE A 173 -2.81 8.41 1.85
CA ILE A 173 -1.35 8.30 1.71
C ILE A 173 -0.75 9.68 1.39
N LYS A 174 -1.32 10.40 0.43
CA LYS A 174 -0.89 11.76 0.08
C LYS A 174 -1.03 12.74 1.24
N GLY A 175 -2.10 12.64 2.02
CA GLY A 175 -2.28 13.42 3.26
C GLY A 175 -1.18 13.14 4.29
N ALA A 176 -0.82 11.88 4.48
CA ALA A 176 0.28 11.48 5.37
C ALA A 176 1.63 12.01 4.85
N ILE A 177 1.93 11.82 3.56
CA ILE A 177 3.14 12.35 2.93
C ILE A 177 3.24 13.86 3.17
N SER A 178 2.20 14.62 2.85
CA SER A 178 2.20 16.08 3.01
C SER A 178 2.44 16.51 4.46
N SER A 179 1.86 15.80 5.42
CA SER A 179 2.02 16.07 6.85
C SER A 179 3.48 15.90 7.31
N TYR A 180 4.18 14.88 6.79
CA TYR A 180 5.59 14.64 7.12
C TYR A 180 6.57 15.45 6.27
N GLU A 181 6.24 15.80 5.03
CA GLU A 181 7.05 16.70 4.19
C GLU A 181 7.22 18.08 4.86
N GLY A 182 6.18 18.57 5.53
CA GLY A 182 6.25 19.80 6.33
C GLY A 182 7.28 19.76 7.48
N LEU A 183 7.81 18.59 7.81
CA LEU A 183 8.81 18.36 8.86
C LEU A 183 10.25 18.22 8.32
N ILE A 184 10.46 18.41 7.02
CA ILE A 184 11.78 18.31 6.36
C ILE A 184 12.53 19.66 6.38
N GLU A 185 11.85 20.81 6.43
CA GLU A 185 12.52 22.12 6.33
C GLU A 185 12.90 22.77 7.68
N PRO A 186 14.11 23.36 7.81
CA PRO A 186 14.45 24.27 8.90
C PRO A 186 13.59 25.54 8.87
N LEU A 187 13.19 26.04 10.05
CA LEU A 187 12.36 27.26 10.23
C LEU A 187 12.87 28.51 9.48
N GLU A 188 14.16 28.57 9.17
CA GLU A 188 14.79 29.73 8.55
C GLU A 188 14.25 30.05 7.15
N ARG A 189 13.76 29.05 6.40
CA ARG A 189 13.24 29.25 5.03
C ARG A 189 11.75 29.55 4.94
N ARG A 190 10.99 29.42 6.04
CA ARG A 190 9.54 29.70 6.04
C ARG A 190 9.20 31.19 6.10
N HIS A 191 10.04 32.03 6.71
CA HIS A 191 9.78 33.48 6.83
C HIS A 191 10.35 34.34 5.69
N VAL A 192 11.18 33.80 4.80
CA VAL A 192 11.82 34.62 3.74
C VAL A 192 10.87 34.87 2.56
N LYS A 193 9.80 34.09 2.40
CA LYS A 193 8.84 34.26 1.29
C LYS A 193 7.82 35.39 1.50
N ASP A 194 7.65 35.90 2.72
CA ASP A 194 6.61 36.90 3.03
C ASP A 194 7.14 38.35 3.14
N PHE A 195 8.41 38.60 2.83
CA PHE A 195 9.03 39.93 2.92
C PHE A 195 9.38 40.59 1.58
N TYR A 196 8.85 40.10 0.47
CA TYR A 196 8.95 40.74 -0.85
C TYR A 196 7.58 40.93 -1.50
N VAL A 197 6.78 41.87 -0.97
CA VAL A 197 5.81 42.68 -1.71
C VAL A 197 5.79 44.08 -1.11
#